data_AF-A0A8S4RHY9-F1
#
_entry.id   AF-A0A8S4RHY9-F1
#
_cell.length_a   1.000
_cell.length_b   1.000
_cell.length_c   1.000
_cell.angle_alpha   90.00
_cell.angle_beta   90.00
_cell.angle_gamma   90.00
#
_symmetry.space_group_name_H-M   'P 1'
#
loop_
_entity.id
_entity.type
_entity.pdbx_description
1 polymer ?
#
loop_
_entity_poly.entity_id
_entity_poly.type
_entity_poly.pdbx_seq_one_letter_code
_entity_poly.pdbx_strand_id
1 'polypeptide(L)'
;MALSGGARYVNYRDSKLTRLLREVLGGRCRTAMVAHVSPAATHRDTTRSTLHYAQRASAITNKVERELIETPMHLSQYRTVINELREEISRLKTKMKDDRSRKRDDQQKIDETITKEESEEKSAHLKSLREAIVSTFKQQMRLRRRLMELDSNLLGLALDAERQHATISHWEARFNRLYKPISFTGSRLSTQQSYRGGTGSVNSVGSERAEAEIAVEQAWAELAAVEREQESARSERHRVERQLEQVRLRGAQLEQVLDNFDALVEQAVFTS
;
A
#
# COMPACT_ATOMS: atom_id res chain seq x y z
N MET A 1 -35.30 15.21 4.15
CA MET A 1 -36.10 15.24 5.40
C MET A 1 -36.33 13.83 5.96
N ALA A 2 -35.30 13.00 6.10
CA ALA A 2 -35.49 11.61 6.58
C ALA A 2 -34.59 11.24 7.76
N LEU A 3 -33.40 11.85 7.88
CA LEU A 3 -32.42 11.51 8.92
C LEU A 3 -32.70 12.14 10.30
N SER A 4 -33.28 13.34 10.34
CA SER A 4 -33.54 14.07 11.59
C SER A 4 -34.84 13.63 12.31
N GLY A 5 -35.69 12.82 11.68
CA GLY A 5 -37.03 12.48 12.17
C GLY A 5 -37.29 10.99 12.44
N GLY A 6 -36.24 10.15 12.46
CA GLY A 6 -36.40 8.71 12.71
C GLY A 6 -37.10 7.93 11.60
N ALA A 7 -37.11 8.44 10.36
CA ALA A 7 -37.69 7.70 9.24
C ALA A 7 -36.88 6.44 8.96
N ARG A 8 -37.55 5.29 8.87
CA ARG A 8 -36.94 3.96 8.63
C ARG A 8 -36.18 3.89 7.29
N TYR A 9 -36.51 4.76 6.33
CA TYR A 9 -35.89 4.80 5.01
C TYR A 9 -35.47 6.21 4.62
N VAL A 10 -34.24 6.34 4.08
CA VAL A 10 -33.65 7.60 3.63
C VAL A 10 -33.27 7.47 2.16
N ASN A 11 -33.82 8.35 1.31
CA ASN A 11 -33.61 8.33 -0.14
C ASN A 11 -32.25 8.92 -0.55
N TYR A 12 -31.17 8.15 -0.42
CA TYR A 12 -29.85 8.60 -0.91
C TYR A 12 -29.73 8.57 -2.44
N ARG A 13 -30.69 7.95 -3.14
CA ARG A 13 -30.63 7.71 -4.59
C ARG A 13 -31.19 8.86 -5.43
N ASP A 14 -31.82 9.85 -4.81
CA ASP A 14 -32.47 10.95 -5.52
C ASP A 14 -31.46 11.88 -6.21
N SER A 15 -30.20 11.90 -5.75
CA SER A 15 -29.11 12.63 -6.41
C SER A 15 -27.77 11.88 -6.33
N LYS A 16 -26.87 12.13 -7.30
CA LYS A 16 -25.50 11.60 -7.28
C LYS A 16 -24.73 12.07 -6.04
N LEU A 17 -24.92 13.32 -5.62
CA LEU A 17 -24.29 13.91 -4.45
C LEU A 17 -24.69 13.18 -3.16
N THR A 18 -25.99 12.95 -2.94
CA THR A 18 -26.48 12.22 -1.75
C THR A 18 -26.08 10.75 -1.75
N ARG A 19 -25.78 10.18 -2.92
CA ARG A 19 -25.28 8.81 -3.05
C ARG A 19 -23.83 8.68 -2.60
N LEU A 20 -22.99 9.65 -2.97
CA LEU A 20 -21.60 9.73 -2.49
C LEU A 20 -21.54 10.06 -1.00
N LEU A 21 -22.41 10.96 -0.52
CA LEU A 21 -22.46 11.37 0.88
C LEU A 21 -23.25 10.42 1.79
N ARG A 22 -23.66 9.25 1.30
CA ARG A 22 -24.43 8.27 2.09
C ARG A 22 -23.71 7.86 3.38
N GLU A 23 -22.40 7.65 3.30
CA GLU A 23 -21.61 7.24 4.47
C GLU A 23 -21.30 8.42 5.41
N VAL A 24 -21.35 9.64 4.88
CA VAL A 24 -21.12 10.90 5.60
C VAL A 24 -22.38 11.30 6.39
N LEU A 25 -23.57 11.06 5.85
CA LEU A 25 -24.85 11.46 6.45
C LEU A 25 -25.53 10.28 7.15
N GLY A 26 -25.02 9.84 8.30
CA GLY A 26 -25.59 8.73 9.08
C GLY A 26 -24.80 7.43 9.08
N GLY A 27 -23.59 7.42 8.51
CA GLY A 27 -22.69 6.27 8.47
C GLY A 27 -21.55 6.32 9.50
N ARG A 28 -20.39 5.78 9.11
CA ARG A 28 -19.19 5.60 9.97
C ARG A 28 -18.25 6.80 10.01
N CYS A 29 -18.61 7.91 9.37
CA CYS A 29 -17.74 9.09 9.23
C CYS A 29 -17.93 10.10 10.37
N ARG A 30 -16.86 10.79 10.77
CA ARG A 30 -16.95 12.03 11.56
C ARG A 30 -17.24 13.18 10.60
N THR A 31 -18.39 13.81 10.75
CA THR A 31 -18.87 14.81 9.79
C THR A 31 -19.06 16.16 10.47
N ALA A 32 -18.58 17.22 9.81
CA ALA A 32 -18.83 18.60 10.17
C ALA A 32 -19.43 19.33 8.97
N MET A 33 -20.45 20.16 9.21
CA MET A 33 -21.06 21.00 8.20
C MET A 33 -20.75 22.47 8.51
N VAL A 34 -20.24 23.21 7.52
CA VAL A 34 -20.00 24.65 7.63
C VAL A 34 -21.08 25.38 6.83
N ALA A 35 -21.84 26.26 7.50
CA ALA A 35 -22.91 27.02 6.89
C ALA A 35 -22.46 28.47 6.66
N HIS A 36 -22.42 28.90 5.40
CA HIS A 36 -22.07 30.29 5.05
C HIS A 36 -23.35 31.12 4.94
N VAL A 37 -23.39 32.25 5.64
CA VAL A 37 -24.54 33.15 5.69
C VAL A 37 -24.10 34.61 5.49
N SER A 38 -24.98 35.41 4.88
CA SER A 38 -24.75 36.84 4.70
C SER A 38 -25.49 37.64 5.77
N PRO A 39 -24.87 38.67 6.38
CA PRO A 39 -25.52 39.54 7.36
C PRO A 39 -26.43 40.61 6.73
N ALA A 40 -26.45 40.74 5.40
CA ALA A 40 -27.25 41.76 4.73
C ALA A 40 -28.76 41.47 4.82
N ALA A 41 -29.56 42.51 5.05
CA ALA A 41 -31.02 42.39 5.20
C ALA A 41 -31.71 41.84 3.94
N THR A 42 -31.13 42.06 2.75
CA THR A 42 -31.59 41.52 1.47
C THR A 42 -31.53 40.00 1.40
N HIS A 43 -30.64 39.37 2.17
CA HIS A 43 -30.43 37.92 2.20
C HIS A 43 -31.04 37.26 3.45
N ARG A 44 -31.92 37.98 4.17
CA ARG A 44 -32.52 37.49 5.42
C ARG A 44 -33.25 36.16 5.24
N ASP A 45 -34.01 36.00 4.17
CA ASP A 45 -34.82 34.79 3.94
C ASP A 45 -33.96 33.58 3.55
N THR A 46 -32.90 33.81 2.76
CA THR A 46 -31.92 32.76 2.43
C THR A 46 -31.08 32.38 3.65
N THR A 47 -30.64 33.34 4.45
CA THR A 47 -29.90 33.11 5.70
C THR A 47 -30.74 32.30 6.68
N ARG A 48 -32.02 32.65 6.86
CA ARG A 48 -32.96 31.89 7.69
C ARG A 48 -33.10 30.43 7.21
N SER A 49 -33.23 30.22 5.91
CA SER A 49 -33.36 28.88 5.32
C SER A 49 -32.10 28.03 5.52
N THR A 50 -30.92 28.62 5.32
CA THR A 50 -29.62 27.96 5.54
C THR A 50 -29.42 27.57 7.00
N LEU A 51 -29.75 28.46 7.94
CA LEU A 51 -29.65 28.18 9.37
C LEU A 51 -30.62 27.07 9.81
N HIS A 52 -31.86 27.07 9.31
CA HIS A 52 -32.80 25.98 9.56
C HIS A 52 -32.32 24.64 8.97
N TYR A 53 -31.62 24.65 7.84
CA TYR A 53 -31.00 23.44 7.31
C TYR A 53 -29.83 22.97 8.18
N ALA A 54 -28.95 23.88 8.60
CA ALA A 54 -27.82 23.57 9.47
C ALA A 54 -28.28 22.99 10.83
N GLN A 55 -29.31 23.58 11.43
CA GLN A 55 -29.91 23.08 12.67
C GLN A 55 -30.48 21.66 12.53
N ARG A 56 -31.03 21.30 11.37
CA ARG A 56 -31.49 19.93 11.10
C ARG A 56 -30.32 18.98 10.83
N ALA A 57 -29.28 19.45 10.15
CA ALA A 57 -28.09 18.67 9.88
C ALA A 57 -27.33 18.33 11.17
N SER A 58 -27.30 19.23 12.16
CA SER A 58 -26.68 18.97 13.47
C SER A 58 -27.41 17.90 14.30
N ALA A 59 -28.68 17.62 13.99
CA ALA A 59 -29.44 16.56 14.65
C ALA A 59 -29.14 15.15 14.07
N ILE A 60 -28.35 15.05 13.00
CA ILE A 60 -27.96 13.78 12.40
C ILE A 60 -26.86 13.15 13.24
N THR A 61 -27.12 11.99 13.82
CA THR A 61 -26.16 11.24 14.62
C THR A 61 -25.46 10.18 13.77
N ASN A 62 -24.13 10.25 13.68
CA ASN A 62 -23.31 9.22 13.03
C ASN A 62 -22.79 8.21 14.06
N LYS A 63 -22.74 6.93 13.69
CA LYS A 63 -22.12 5.87 14.50
C LYS A 63 -20.68 5.68 14.01
N VAL A 64 -19.75 6.38 14.65
CA VAL A 64 -18.33 6.29 14.31
C VAL A 64 -17.75 5.05 14.98
N GLU A 65 -17.75 3.93 14.26
CA GLU A 65 -16.95 2.77 14.62
C GLU A 65 -15.50 3.02 14.20
N ARG A 66 -14.56 2.91 15.15
CA ARG A 66 -13.14 2.89 14.81
C ARG A 66 -12.90 1.58 14.08
N GLU A 67 -12.65 1.68 12.78
CA GLU A 67 -12.00 0.60 12.05
C GLU A 67 -10.56 0.56 12.59
N LEU A 68 -10.33 -0.24 13.63
CA LEU A 68 -8.97 -0.68 13.93
C LEU A 68 -8.56 -1.44 12.67
N ILE A 69 -7.71 -0.82 11.86
CA ILE A 69 -6.96 -1.53 10.83
C ILE A 69 -5.96 -2.40 11.61
N GLU A 70 -6.47 -3.46 12.20
CA GLU A 70 -5.67 -4.54 12.73
C GLU A 70 -5.17 -5.33 11.51
N THR A 71 -3.97 -4.95 11.10
CA THR A 71 -3.08 -5.70 10.22
C THR A 71 -2.74 -7.14 10.63
N PRO A 72 -3.19 -7.76 11.75
CA PRO A 72 -3.06 -9.22 11.89
C PRO A 72 -4.07 -10.07 11.10
N MET A 73 -5.24 -9.57 10.71
CA MET A 73 -6.28 -10.43 10.11
C MET A 73 -5.97 -10.86 8.67
N HIS A 74 -5.19 -10.06 7.93
CA HIS A 74 -4.74 -10.43 6.58
C HIS A 74 -3.69 -11.54 6.60
N LEU A 75 -2.80 -11.57 7.60
CA LEU A 75 -1.69 -12.52 7.64
C LEU A 75 -2.17 -13.97 7.82
N SER A 76 -3.22 -14.19 8.62
CA SER A 76 -3.82 -15.51 8.80
C SER A 76 -4.51 -16.00 7.52
N GLN A 77 -5.26 -15.13 6.85
CA GLN A 77 -5.91 -15.45 5.56
C GLN A 77 -4.87 -15.74 4.46
N TYR A 78 -3.83 -14.92 4.34
CA TYR A 78 -2.73 -15.18 3.41
C TYR A 78 -1.99 -16.48 3.72
N ARG A 79 -1.79 -16.81 5.00
CA ARG A 79 -1.17 -18.07 5.41
C ARG A 79 -2.01 -19.29 5.04
N THR A 80 -3.34 -19.21 5.19
CA THR A 80 -4.27 -20.27 4.76
C THR A 80 -4.20 -20.48 3.25
N VAL A 81 -4.31 -19.40 2.47
CA VAL A 81 -4.24 -19.45 0.99
C VAL A 81 -2.89 -20.01 0.52
N ILE A 82 -1.78 -19.63 1.18
CA ILE A 82 -0.45 -20.17 0.86
C ILE A 82 -0.37 -21.67 1.12
N ASN A 83 -0.98 -22.17 2.20
CA ASN A 83 -0.98 -23.59 2.52
C ASN A 83 -1.81 -24.39 1.52
N GLU A 84 -3.02 -23.92 1.19
CA GLU A 84 -3.88 -24.55 0.17
C GLU A 84 -3.17 -24.63 -1.19
N LEU A 85 -2.53 -23.54 -1.63
CA LEU A 85 -1.77 -23.53 -2.88
C LEU A 85 -0.58 -24.49 -2.85
N ARG A 86 0.12 -24.61 -1.72
CA ARG A 86 1.24 -25.57 -1.57
C ARG A 86 0.76 -27.02 -1.64
N GLU A 87 -0.39 -27.31 -1.05
CA GLU A 87 -1.00 -28.64 -1.08
C GLU A 87 -1.45 -29.02 -2.49
N GLU A 88 -2.09 -28.08 -3.22
CA GLU A 88 -2.48 -28.30 -4.62
C GLU A 88 -1.27 -28.51 -5.53
N ILE A 89 -0.18 -27.75 -5.34
CA ILE A 89 1.09 -27.98 -6.06
C ILE A 89 1.66 -29.37 -5.77
N SER A 90 1.59 -29.83 -4.52
CA SER A 90 2.06 -31.17 -4.15
C SER A 90 1.24 -32.26 -4.85
N ARG A 91 -0.08 -32.12 -4.84
CA ARG A 91 -1.03 -33.02 -5.49
C ARG A 91 -0.86 -33.08 -7.01
N LEU A 92 -0.64 -31.93 -7.65
CA LEU A 92 -0.39 -31.87 -9.10
C LEU A 92 0.96 -32.48 -9.46
N LYS A 93 2.00 -32.27 -8.64
CA LYS A 93 3.32 -32.90 -8.84
C LYS A 93 3.26 -34.42 -8.72
N THR A 94 2.50 -34.97 -7.77
CA THR A 94 2.33 -36.43 -7.67
C THR A 94 1.57 -36.99 -8.86
N LYS A 95 0.47 -36.35 -9.28
CA LYS A 95 -0.26 -36.75 -10.51
C LYS A 95 0.62 -36.72 -11.76
N MET A 96 1.41 -35.67 -11.96
CA MET A 96 2.35 -35.61 -13.10
C MET A 96 3.44 -36.68 -13.03
N LYS A 97 3.88 -37.07 -11.84
CA LYS A 97 4.84 -38.16 -11.66
C LYS A 97 4.21 -39.51 -12.01
N ASP A 98 2.98 -39.74 -11.59
CA ASP A 98 2.22 -40.96 -11.91
C ASP A 98 1.92 -41.09 -13.41
N ASP A 99 1.53 -39.98 -14.07
CA ASP A 99 1.31 -39.95 -15.52
C ASP A 99 2.61 -40.19 -16.31
N ARG A 100 3.75 -39.70 -15.82
CA ARG A 100 5.07 -40.00 -16.42
C ARG A 100 5.47 -41.47 -16.23
N SER A 101 5.15 -42.11 -15.10
CA SER A 101 5.38 -43.55 -14.95
C SER A 101 4.49 -44.39 -15.87
N ARG A 102 3.21 -44.00 -16.04
CA ARG A 102 2.29 -44.69 -16.96
C ARG A 102 2.74 -44.61 -18.41
N LYS A 103 3.13 -43.40 -18.88
CA LYS A 103 3.69 -43.23 -20.23
C LYS A 103 5.01 -44.00 -20.44
N ARG A 104 5.82 -44.21 -19.39
CA ARG A 104 7.08 -44.96 -19.47
C ARG A 104 6.86 -46.48 -19.59
N ASP A 105 5.79 -47.00 -19.01
CA ASP A 105 5.40 -48.41 -19.14
C ASP A 105 4.75 -48.70 -20.52
N ASP A 106 4.04 -47.72 -21.10
CA ASP A 106 3.50 -47.82 -22.47
C ASP A 106 4.58 -47.68 -23.56
N GLN A 107 5.61 -46.86 -23.33
CA GLN A 107 6.72 -46.66 -24.30
C GLN A 107 7.72 -47.83 -24.34
N GLN A 108 7.72 -48.76 -23.37
CA GLN A 108 8.60 -49.94 -23.40
C GLN A 108 8.18 -51.04 -24.38
N LYS A 109 7.07 -50.87 -25.12
CA LYS A 109 6.61 -51.82 -26.15
C LYS A 109 6.82 -51.37 -27.59
N ILE A 110 7.32 -50.16 -27.83
CA ILE A 110 7.50 -49.63 -29.19
C ILE A 110 8.83 -48.88 -29.23
N ASP A 111 9.93 -49.59 -29.54
CA ASP A 111 11.14 -48.98 -30.10
C ASP A 111 12.08 -50.08 -30.63
N GLU A 112 11.78 -50.59 -31.82
CA GLU A 112 12.80 -50.99 -32.77
C GLU A 112 12.57 -50.20 -34.06
N THR A 113 13.63 -49.51 -34.50
CA THR A 113 13.85 -48.92 -35.83
C THR A 113 13.27 -47.53 -36.17
N ILE A 114 13.84 -46.43 -35.62
CA ILE A 114 14.03 -45.16 -36.36
C ILE A 114 15.38 -44.50 -35.93
N THR A 115 16.07 -43.90 -36.89
CA THR A 115 17.47 -43.40 -36.97
C THR A 115 18.08 -42.69 -35.74
N LYS A 116 19.27 -43.16 -35.32
CA LYS A 116 20.05 -42.66 -34.15
C LYS A 116 20.50 -41.19 -34.26
N GLU A 117 20.71 -40.66 -35.47
CA GLU A 117 21.29 -39.33 -35.64
C GLU A 117 20.27 -38.19 -35.40
N GLU A 118 19.03 -38.31 -35.90
CA GLU A 118 17.99 -37.29 -35.69
C GLU A 118 17.44 -37.28 -34.25
N SER A 119 17.47 -38.43 -33.55
CA SER A 119 17.02 -38.53 -32.16
C SER A 119 18.01 -37.91 -31.18
N GLU A 120 19.31 -38.00 -31.47
CA GLU A 120 20.37 -37.37 -30.67
C GLU A 120 20.34 -35.84 -30.77
N GLU A 121 20.13 -35.28 -31.96
CA GLU A 121 19.99 -33.84 -32.17
C GLU A 121 18.75 -33.25 -31.48
N LYS A 122 17.58 -33.90 -31.63
CA LYS A 122 16.34 -33.50 -30.93
C LYS A 122 16.49 -33.59 -29.41
N SER A 123 17.18 -34.63 -28.90
CA SER A 123 17.48 -34.80 -27.48
C SER A 123 18.44 -33.73 -26.94
N ALA A 124 19.45 -33.35 -27.71
CA ALA A 124 20.36 -32.26 -27.37
C ALA A 124 19.65 -30.90 -27.35
N HIS A 125 18.78 -30.64 -28.33
CA HIS A 125 17.98 -29.42 -28.38
C HIS A 125 17.03 -29.30 -27.17
N LEU A 126 16.34 -30.37 -26.81
CA LEU A 126 15.47 -30.40 -25.62
C LEU A 126 16.23 -30.19 -24.30
N LYS A 127 17.44 -30.76 -24.17
CA LYS A 127 18.31 -30.52 -23.01
C LYS A 127 18.71 -29.05 -22.92
N SER A 128 19.12 -28.44 -24.04
CA SER A 128 19.48 -27.02 -24.10
C SER A 128 18.29 -26.11 -23.73
N LEU A 129 17.10 -26.39 -24.27
CA LEU A 129 15.89 -25.62 -23.98
C LEU A 129 15.49 -25.73 -22.49
N ARG A 130 15.55 -26.93 -21.92
CA ARG A 130 15.32 -27.15 -20.49
C ARG A 130 16.30 -26.36 -19.61
N GLU A 131 17.59 -26.34 -19.98
CA GLU A 131 18.60 -25.55 -19.27
C GLU A 131 18.34 -24.05 -19.37
N ALA A 132 17.92 -23.56 -20.54
CA ALA A 132 17.51 -22.17 -20.74
C ALA A 132 16.30 -21.80 -19.85
N ILE A 133 15.28 -22.64 -19.77
CA ILE A 133 14.12 -22.44 -18.90
C ILE A 133 14.56 -22.44 -17.43
N VAL A 134 15.34 -23.42 -16.98
CA VAL A 134 15.80 -23.47 -15.58
C VAL A 134 16.66 -22.25 -15.22
N SER A 135 17.52 -21.79 -16.14
CA SER A 135 18.36 -20.62 -15.91
C SER A 135 17.54 -19.32 -15.83
N THR A 136 16.53 -19.15 -16.68
CA THR A 136 15.62 -17.98 -16.63
C THR A 136 14.77 -17.97 -15.37
N PHE A 137 14.24 -19.11 -14.92
CA PHE A 137 13.56 -19.23 -13.63
C PHE A 137 14.48 -18.87 -12.45
N LYS A 138 15.74 -19.33 -12.45
CA LYS A 138 16.72 -18.96 -11.43
C LYS A 138 16.99 -17.45 -11.43
N GLN A 139 17.12 -16.82 -12.60
CA GLN A 139 17.28 -15.37 -12.73
C GLN A 139 16.04 -14.63 -12.20
N GLN A 140 14.83 -15.09 -12.56
CA GLN A 140 13.57 -14.52 -12.07
C GLN A 140 13.49 -14.55 -10.54
N MET A 141 13.88 -15.68 -9.92
CA MET A 141 13.84 -15.83 -8.46
C MET A 141 14.86 -14.91 -7.77
N ARG A 142 16.05 -14.74 -8.35
CA ARG A 142 17.08 -13.80 -7.84
C ARG A 142 16.59 -12.35 -7.90
N LEU A 143 16.00 -11.94 -9.03
CA LEU A 143 15.45 -10.59 -9.20
C LEU A 143 14.28 -10.34 -8.24
N ARG A 144 13.39 -11.31 -8.04
CA ARG A 144 12.31 -11.22 -7.05
C ARG A 144 12.83 -11.07 -5.61
N ARG A 145 13.86 -11.83 -5.23
CA ARG A 145 14.50 -11.68 -3.91
C ARG A 145 15.10 -10.29 -3.76
N ARG A 146 15.81 -9.81 -4.78
CA ARG A 146 16.40 -8.47 -4.78
C ARG A 146 15.34 -7.37 -4.66
N LEU A 147 14.20 -7.54 -5.32
CA LEU A 147 13.08 -6.62 -5.22
C LEU A 147 12.52 -6.56 -3.78
N MET A 148 12.35 -7.71 -3.14
CA MET A 148 11.92 -7.77 -1.73
C MET A 148 12.92 -7.10 -0.78
N GLU A 149 14.22 -7.27 -1.00
CA GLU A 149 15.26 -6.57 -0.23
C GLU A 149 15.14 -5.05 -0.39
N LEU A 150 14.94 -4.56 -1.62
CA LEU A 150 14.77 -3.13 -1.89
C LEU A 150 13.48 -2.57 -1.26
N ASP A 151 12.37 -3.32 -1.31
CA ASP A 151 11.11 -2.91 -0.66
C ASP A 151 11.26 -2.88 0.86
N SER A 152 12.00 -3.83 1.45
CA SER A 152 12.33 -3.82 2.89
C SER A 152 13.16 -2.58 3.26
N ASN A 153 14.16 -2.24 2.46
CA ASN A 153 15.00 -1.05 2.69
C ASN A 153 14.17 0.24 2.55
N LEU A 154 13.32 0.34 1.53
CA LEU A 154 12.43 1.49 1.34
C LEU A 154 11.46 1.67 2.50
N LEU A 155 10.95 0.57 3.06
CA LEU A 155 10.10 0.62 4.25
C LEU A 155 10.87 1.13 5.48
N GLY A 156 12.12 0.67 5.67
CA GLY A 156 13.00 1.17 6.74
C GLY A 156 13.25 2.68 6.63
N LEU A 157 13.62 3.15 5.43
CA LEU A 157 13.82 4.58 5.16
C LEU A 157 12.55 5.41 5.38
N ALA A 158 11.37 4.88 5.05
CA ALA A 158 10.11 5.57 5.31
C ALA A 158 9.84 5.75 6.82
N LEU A 159 10.11 4.73 7.62
CA LEU A 159 10.00 4.81 9.09
C LEU A 159 11.01 5.80 9.68
N ASP A 160 12.23 5.85 9.14
CA ASP A 160 13.23 6.84 9.54
C ASP A 160 12.79 8.27 9.21
N ALA A 161 12.21 8.51 8.03
CA ALA A 161 11.64 9.80 7.66
C ALA A 161 10.50 10.21 8.60
N GLU A 162 9.57 9.30 8.92
CA GLU A 162 8.50 9.55 9.89
C GLU A 162 9.03 9.93 11.27
N ARG A 163 10.10 9.26 11.74
CA ARG A 163 10.77 9.62 12.99
C ARG A 163 11.29 11.05 12.96
N GLN A 164 11.96 11.47 11.88
CA GLN A 164 12.46 12.84 11.77
C GLN A 164 11.33 13.87 11.70
N HIS A 165 10.26 13.57 10.96
CA HIS A 165 9.07 14.42 10.92
C HIS A 165 8.43 14.58 12.30
N ALA A 166 8.42 13.55 13.13
CA ALA A 166 7.94 13.64 14.51
C ALA A 166 8.82 14.57 15.37
N THR A 167 10.15 14.51 15.22
CA THR A 167 11.10 15.42 15.90
C THR A 167 10.85 16.88 15.51
N ILE A 168 10.71 17.14 14.21
CA ILE A 168 10.41 18.47 13.66
C ILE A 168 9.05 18.97 14.19
N SER A 169 8.00 18.15 14.08
CA SER A 169 6.65 18.49 14.54
C SER A 169 6.60 18.76 16.06
N HIS A 170 7.34 17.98 16.86
CA HIS A 170 7.45 18.19 18.29
C HIS A 170 8.14 19.52 18.63
N TRP A 171 9.19 19.87 17.88
CA TRP A 171 9.82 21.18 18.01
C TRP A 171 8.88 22.31 17.59
N GLU A 172 8.20 22.21 16.45
CA GLU A 172 7.24 23.21 15.97
C GLU A 172 6.09 23.43 16.98
N ALA A 173 5.60 22.36 17.60
CA ALA A 173 4.57 22.43 18.63
C ALA A 173 5.07 23.13 19.91
N ARG A 174 6.32 22.84 20.35
CA ARG A 174 6.96 23.53 21.48
C ARG A 174 7.20 25.01 21.16
N PHE A 175 7.73 25.30 19.97
CA PHE A 175 8.01 26.66 19.51
C PHE A 175 6.72 27.49 19.36
N ASN A 176 5.68 26.96 18.73
CA ASN A 176 4.38 27.64 18.61
C ASN A 176 3.71 27.89 19.97
N ARG A 177 3.88 26.99 20.95
CA ARG A 177 3.41 27.20 22.33
C ARG A 177 4.19 28.28 23.07
N LEU A 178 5.47 28.47 22.73
CA LEU A 178 6.37 29.44 23.37
C LEU A 178 6.34 30.83 22.70
N TYR A 179 6.00 30.92 21.41
CA TYR A 179 6.21 32.15 20.61
C TYR A 179 5.03 32.66 19.79
N LYS A 180 3.85 32.00 19.76
CA LYS A 180 2.64 32.72 19.32
C LYS A 180 2.17 33.59 20.49
N PRO A 181 2.28 34.94 20.40
CA PRO A 181 1.58 35.75 21.38
C PRO A 181 0.11 35.41 21.22
N ILE A 182 -0.56 35.13 22.33
CA ILE A 182 -2.01 35.25 22.40
C ILE A 182 -2.29 36.67 21.89
N SER A 183 -2.72 36.82 20.63
CA SER A 183 -3.25 38.07 20.14
C SER A 183 -4.60 38.26 20.84
N PHE A 184 -4.50 38.70 22.09
CA PHE A 184 -5.63 39.07 22.93
C PHE A 184 -6.17 40.39 22.37
N THR A 185 -6.90 40.29 21.28
CA THR A 185 -7.79 41.36 20.83
C THR A 185 -9.10 41.21 21.62
N GLY A 186 -9.08 41.83 22.81
CA GLY A 186 -10.25 42.32 23.54
C GLY A 186 -11.16 41.29 24.23
N SER A 187 -11.05 41.15 25.55
CA SER A 187 -11.84 41.96 26.49
C SER A 187 -11.63 41.51 27.95
N ARG A 188 -11.24 42.48 28.79
CA ARG A 188 -11.44 42.65 30.25
C ARG A 188 -11.79 41.41 31.10
N LEU A 189 -10.90 41.08 32.05
CA LEU A 189 -11.32 40.97 33.45
C LEU A 189 -10.14 41.29 34.40
N SER A 190 -10.33 42.34 35.19
CA SER A 190 -9.54 42.65 36.37
C SER A 190 -9.84 41.59 37.44
N THR A 191 -8.81 40.93 37.95
CA THR A 191 -8.79 40.41 39.33
C THR A 191 -7.34 40.39 39.79
N GLN A 192 -7.05 41.31 40.70
CA GLN A 192 -5.90 41.24 41.60
C GLN A 192 -5.88 39.87 42.30
N GLN A 193 -4.78 39.14 42.18
CA GLN A 193 -4.25 38.41 43.32
C GLN A 193 -2.75 38.14 43.15
N SER A 194 -2.03 38.51 44.20
CA SER A 194 -0.59 38.56 44.35
C SER A 194 0.00 37.21 44.79
N TYR A 195 1.34 37.17 44.82
CA TYR A 195 2.25 36.13 45.38
C TYR A 195 2.44 34.93 44.42
N ARG A 196 3.65 34.59 43.96
CA ARG A 196 4.85 34.26 44.75
C ARG A 196 6.06 34.17 43.82
N GLY A 197 7.22 34.61 44.31
CA GLY A 197 8.47 34.62 43.56
C GLY A 197 8.91 33.24 43.06
N GLY A 198 9.50 33.25 41.87
CA GLY A 198 10.37 32.21 41.34
C GLY A 198 11.35 32.88 40.40
N THR A 199 12.48 33.33 40.92
CA THR A 199 13.66 33.68 40.11
C THR A 199 14.22 32.37 39.55
N GLY A 200 13.55 31.83 38.54
CA GLY A 200 14.04 30.71 37.74
C GLY A 200 15.07 31.23 36.75
N SER A 201 16.27 30.66 36.82
CA SER A 201 17.42 30.92 35.96
C SER A 201 17.05 31.09 34.47
N VAL A 202 17.09 32.33 33.99
CA VAL A 202 16.89 32.69 32.56
C VAL A 202 18.00 32.10 31.68
N ASN A 203 19.13 31.67 32.26
CA ASN A 203 20.25 31.05 31.54
C ASN A 203 19.99 29.59 31.14
N SER A 204 19.09 28.86 31.81
CA SER A 204 18.81 27.44 31.50
C SER A 204 17.97 27.27 30.23
N VAL A 205 17.01 28.19 30.02
CA VAL A 205 16.08 28.16 28.88
C VAL A 205 16.80 28.44 27.55
N GLY A 206 17.90 29.20 27.58
CA GLY A 206 18.74 29.46 26.41
C GLY A 206 19.52 28.23 25.94
N SER A 207 20.03 27.41 26.87
CA SER A 207 20.77 26.17 26.54
C SER A 207 19.86 25.12 25.92
N GLU A 208 18.71 24.86 26.56
CA GLU A 208 17.72 23.89 26.06
C GLU A 208 17.16 24.27 24.68
N ARG A 209 17.09 25.58 24.40
CA ARG A 209 16.66 26.11 23.10
C ARG A 209 17.71 25.87 22.02
N ALA A 210 18.98 26.20 22.29
CA ALA A 210 20.07 26.00 21.35
C ALA A 210 20.22 24.50 21.01
N GLU A 211 20.11 23.63 22.01
CA GLU A 211 20.09 22.17 21.82
C GLU A 211 18.90 21.71 20.96
N ALA A 212 17.72 22.28 21.17
CA ALA A 212 16.53 21.96 20.39
C ALA A 212 16.58 22.48 18.94
N GLU A 213 17.19 23.65 18.70
CA GLU A 213 17.42 24.20 17.36
C GLU A 213 18.44 23.34 16.58
N ILE A 214 19.55 22.95 17.22
CA ILE A 214 20.54 22.03 16.63
C ILE A 214 19.91 20.68 16.29
N ALA A 215 19.08 20.13 17.19
CA ALA A 215 18.39 18.86 16.94
C ALA A 215 17.43 18.91 15.74
N VAL A 216 16.82 20.07 15.48
CA VAL A 216 15.96 20.26 14.30
C VAL A 216 16.77 20.42 13.03
N GLU A 217 17.84 21.20 13.05
CA GLU A 217 18.75 21.31 11.90
C GLU A 217 19.31 19.93 11.51
N GLN A 218 19.68 19.12 12.50
CA GLN A 218 20.09 17.72 12.31
C GLN A 218 18.95 16.88 11.71
N ALA A 219 17.73 16.98 12.24
CA ALA A 219 16.57 16.24 11.73
C ALA A 219 16.23 16.60 10.27
N TRP A 220 16.33 17.88 9.88
CA TRP A 220 16.15 18.30 8.48
C TRP A 220 17.26 17.78 7.58
N ALA A 221 18.52 17.77 8.03
CA ALA A 221 19.65 17.23 7.28
C ALA A 221 19.52 15.71 7.09
N GLU A 222 19.11 14.99 8.14
CA GLU A 222 18.83 13.55 8.10
C GLU A 222 17.64 13.24 7.18
N LEU A 223 16.57 14.02 7.23
CA LEU A 223 15.43 13.86 6.32
C LEU A 223 15.85 14.04 4.86
N ALA A 224 16.64 15.08 4.55
CA ALA A 224 17.16 15.31 3.20
C ALA A 224 18.13 14.19 2.74
N ALA A 225 18.80 13.50 3.67
CA ALA A 225 19.61 12.33 3.35
C ALA A 225 18.73 11.10 3.05
N VAL A 226 17.70 10.87 3.88
CA VAL A 226 16.72 9.79 3.69
C VAL A 226 15.96 9.95 2.38
N GLU A 227 15.55 11.15 2.00
CA GLU A 227 14.87 11.41 0.72
C GLU A 227 15.75 11.06 -0.49
N ARG A 228 17.03 11.48 -0.47
CA ARG A 228 18.00 11.11 -1.53
C ARG A 228 18.22 9.61 -1.62
N GLU A 229 18.32 8.94 -0.47
CA GLU A 229 18.47 7.48 -0.41
C GLU A 229 17.21 6.76 -0.90
N GLN A 230 16.03 7.29 -0.55
CA GLN A 230 14.75 6.76 -1.00
C GLN A 230 14.59 6.90 -2.52
N GLU A 231 14.99 8.02 -3.10
CA GLU A 231 14.96 8.24 -4.54
C GLU A 231 15.92 7.30 -5.28
N SER A 232 17.15 7.13 -4.75
CA SER A 232 18.12 6.16 -5.26
C SER A 232 17.57 4.73 -5.20
N ALA A 233 17.04 4.29 -4.06
CA ALA A 233 16.46 2.96 -3.88
C ALA A 233 15.22 2.74 -4.75
N ARG A 234 14.37 3.76 -4.97
CA ARG A 234 13.22 3.71 -5.89
C ARG A 234 13.68 3.55 -7.34
N SER A 235 14.73 4.26 -7.75
CA SER A 235 15.29 4.15 -9.10
C SER A 235 15.86 2.75 -9.35
N GLU A 236 16.56 2.20 -8.35
CA GLU A 236 17.12 0.85 -8.38
C GLU A 236 16.01 -0.22 -8.44
N ARG A 237 14.95 -0.04 -7.66
CA ARG A 237 13.76 -0.89 -7.72
C ARG A 237 13.13 -0.88 -9.12
N HIS A 238 12.92 0.29 -9.71
CA HIS A 238 12.40 0.40 -11.08
C HIS A 238 13.30 -0.28 -12.12
N ARG A 239 14.61 -0.30 -11.90
CA ARG A 239 15.56 -1.01 -12.76
C ARG A 239 15.38 -2.53 -12.65
N VAL A 240 15.29 -3.04 -11.42
CA VAL A 240 15.09 -4.47 -11.14
C VAL A 240 13.73 -4.95 -11.65
N GLU A 241 12.66 -4.15 -11.52
CA GLU A 241 11.34 -4.44 -12.09
C GLU A 241 11.38 -4.58 -13.60
N ARG A 242 12.07 -3.65 -14.30
CA ARG A 242 12.25 -3.73 -15.75
C ARG A 242 13.03 -4.98 -16.16
N GLN A 243 14.09 -5.33 -15.43
CA GLN A 243 14.83 -6.57 -15.68
C GLN A 243 13.97 -7.81 -15.44
N LEU A 244 13.13 -7.80 -14.40
CA LEU A 244 12.22 -8.91 -14.10
C LEU A 244 11.20 -9.10 -15.22
N GLU A 245 10.66 -8.02 -15.78
CA GLU A 245 9.73 -8.10 -16.90
C GLU A 245 10.41 -8.64 -18.17
N GLN A 246 11.65 -8.22 -18.45
CA GLN A 246 12.42 -8.78 -19.57
C GLN A 246 12.65 -10.29 -19.40
N VAL A 247 13.02 -10.75 -18.21
CA VAL A 247 13.19 -12.18 -17.92
C VAL A 247 11.86 -12.92 -18.03
N ARG A 248 10.74 -12.31 -17.62
CA ARG A 248 9.40 -12.89 -17.73
C ARG A 248 8.99 -13.08 -19.19
N LEU A 249 9.21 -12.07 -20.04
CA LEU A 249 8.95 -12.15 -21.48
C LEU A 249 9.82 -13.23 -22.14
N ARG A 250 11.10 -13.31 -21.77
CA ARG A 250 12.00 -14.36 -22.27
C ARG A 250 11.54 -15.76 -21.83
N GLY A 251 11.06 -15.90 -20.59
CA GLY A 251 10.46 -17.14 -20.10
C GLY A 251 9.23 -17.55 -20.92
N ALA A 252 8.30 -16.62 -21.17
CA ALA A 252 7.10 -16.87 -21.99
C ALA A 252 7.43 -17.28 -23.44
N GLN A 253 8.48 -16.70 -24.03
CA GLN A 253 8.95 -17.11 -25.36
C GLN A 253 9.48 -18.54 -25.35
N LEU A 254 10.22 -18.94 -24.32
CA LEU A 254 10.74 -20.31 -24.20
C LEU A 254 9.60 -21.32 -23.98
N GLU A 255 8.54 -20.95 -23.26
CA GLU A 255 7.33 -21.77 -23.09
C GLU A 255 6.60 -21.96 -24.44
N GLN A 256 6.42 -20.89 -25.23
CA GLN A 256 5.82 -21.01 -26.57
C GLN A 256 6.62 -21.91 -27.51
N VAL A 257 7.96 -21.87 -27.45
CA VAL A 257 8.81 -22.75 -28.24
C VAL A 257 8.65 -24.21 -27.79
N LEU A 258 8.47 -24.45 -26.49
CA LEU A 258 8.20 -25.78 -25.94
C LEU A 258 6.85 -26.32 -26.44
N ASP A 259 5.79 -25.52 -26.35
CA ASP A 259 4.43 -25.90 -26.79
C ASP A 259 4.39 -26.18 -28.30
N ASN A 260 5.07 -25.36 -29.10
CA ASN A 260 5.18 -25.59 -30.55
C ASN A 260 5.95 -26.86 -30.89
N PHE A 261 6.97 -27.21 -30.10
CA PHE A 261 7.75 -28.43 -30.31
C PHE A 261 6.93 -29.68 -29.96
N ASP A 262 6.19 -29.67 -28.83
CA ASP A 262 5.30 -30.76 -28.45
C ASP A 262 4.18 -30.98 -29.48
N ALA A 263 3.62 -29.91 -30.04
CA ALA A 263 2.62 -29.98 -31.11
C ALA A 263 3.17 -30.59 -32.43
N LEU A 264 4.42 -30.27 -32.78
CA LEU A 264 5.09 -30.86 -33.95
C LEU A 264 5.40 -32.35 -33.76
N VAL A 265 5.76 -32.75 -32.54
CA VAL A 265 5.99 -34.16 -32.20
C VAL A 265 4.66 -34.95 -32.24
N GLU A 266 3.56 -34.40 -31.72
CA GLU A 266 2.24 -35.03 -31.82
C GLU A 266 1.78 -35.19 -33.28
N GLN A 267 2.01 -34.20 -34.15
CA GLN A 267 1.70 -34.31 -35.58
C GLN A 267 2.51 -35.41 -36.28
N ALA A 268 3.81 -35.51 -35.99
CA ALA A 268 4.68 -36.53 -36.59
C ALA A 268 4.30 -37.96 -36.18
N VAL A 269 3.83 -38.14 -34.94
CA VAL A 269 3.33 -39.44 -34.44
C VAL A 269 2.00 -39.84 -35.08
N PHE A 270 1.14 -38.89 -35.45
CA PHE A 270 -0.15 -39.17 -36.08
C PHE A 270 -0.06 -39.43 -37.60
N THR A 271 1.03 -39.01 -38.26
CA THR A 271 1.22 -39.19 -39.72
C THR A 271 2.06 -40.41 -40.10
N SER A 272 2.58 -41.16 -39.11
CA SER A 272 3.43 -42.35 -39.29
C SER A 272 2.65 -43.62 -38.94
#